data_AF-A0A973N4P4-F1
#
_entry.id   AF-A0A973N4P4-F1
#
_cell.length_a   1.000
_cell.length_b   1.000
_cell.length_c   1.000
_cell.angle_alpha   90.00
_cell.angle_beta   90.00
_cell.angle_gamma   90.00
#
_symmetry.space_group_name_H-M   'P 1'
#
loop_
_entity.id
_entity.type
_entity.pdbx_description
1 polymer ?
#
loop_
_entity_poly.entity_id
_entity_poly.type
_entity_poly.pdbx_seq_one_letter_code
_entity_poly.pdbx_strand_id
1 'polypeptide(L)'
;MTPPRKLHIKSYGCQMNVYDAQRMVDTLAPEGFVETASAEEADLVILNTCHIREKASEKVYSELGRLRVAKDEAARGGRMMQIAVAGCVAQAEGEEIVRRAPVVDVVVGPQSYHHLPELLKRAGDEGRAIETEFPAQDKFGFLAQPKPGAIRARGISALVTVQEGCDKFCTFCVVPYTRGAEVSRPVAKIVDDVKRLADNGVRELTLIGQNVNAYHGEGPDGKAWPLGRLLEHLAMIPGIARLRYSTSHPRDVDDSLIAAHRDLGALMPFVHLPVQSGSDRILAAMNRKHTADDYRRVIDRFRTARQDIAFSSDFIVGFPGESEQDFLATLALVTQIGYAAAYSFKYSARPGTPAAEMQETVSPAEMDQRLERLQELIDSQQSAFNKAAIGSTVDVLFERPARKDGQIVGRTAFLQPAHVMASPDIIGQILPVRIDSLERYSFLGELVMPLGVREPTLSQATGA
;
A
#
# COMPACT_ATOMS: atom_id res chain seq x y z
N MET A 1 19.34 19.53 28.16
CA MET A 1 18.31 18.87 27.32
C MET A 1 18.71 17.42 27.20
N THR A 2 17.83 16.48 27.50
CA THR A 2 18.09 15.05 27.31
C THR A 2 18.31 14.79 25.81
N PRO A 3 19.35 14.03 25.42
CA PRO A 3 19.58 13.71 24.01
C PRO A 3 18.37 12.99 23.40
N PRO A 4 18.04 13.23 22.12
CA PRO A 4 16.89 12.60 21.48
C PRO A 4 17.09 11.08 21.41
N ARG A 5 16.03 10.32 21.70
CA ARG A 5 16.06 8.85 21.64
C ARG A 5 15.95 8.40 20.20
N LYS A 6 16.74 7.41 19.80
CA LYS A 6 16.80 6.91 18.42
C LYS A 6 15.78 5.78 18.20
N LEU A 7 14.97 5.92 17.16
CA LEU A 7 13.95 4.94 16.75
C LEU A 7 14.32 4.34 15.39
N HIS A 8 14.39 3.01 15.31
CA HIS A 8 14.52 2.31 14.04
C HIS A 8 13.29 1.43 13.81
N ILE A 9 12.53 1.70 12.74
CA ILE A 9 11.39 0.85 12.34
C ILE A 9 11.76 0.09 11.07
N LYS A 10 11.75 -1.24 11.17
CA LYS A 10 11.89 -2.12 10.02
C LYS A 10 10.53 -2.68 9.65
N SER A 11 9.99 -2.20 8.53
CA SER A 11 8.68 -2.60 8.04
C SER A 11 8.77 -3.69 6.98
N TYR A 12 8.06 -4.79 7.20
CA TYR A 12 7.85 -5.88 6.25
C TYR A 12 6.38 -5.97 5.93
N GLY A 13 5.99 -5.76 4.67
CA GLY A 13 4.58 -5.98 4.33
C GLY A 13 4.03 -5.17 3.17
N CYS A 14 2.82 -4.66 3.42
CA CYS A 14 2.00 -3.95 2.45
C CYS A 14 1.96 -2.44 2.76
N GLN A 15 1.19 -1.70 1.96
CA GLN A 15 0.97 -0.27 2.12
C GLN A 15 0.41 0.09 3.51
N MET A 16 -0.41 -0.79 4.11
CA MET A 16 -0.90 -0.60 5.48
C MET A 16 0.24 -0.64 6.50
N ASN A 17 1.22 -1.54 6.37
CA ASN A 17 2.37 -1.54 7.30
C ASN A 17 3.22 -0.27 7.12
N VAL A 18 3.38 0.24 5.89
CA VAL A 18 4.09 1.51 5.67
C VAL A 18 3.35 2.67 6.36
N TYR A 19 2.02 2.73 6.22
CA TYR A 19 1.19 3.71 6.91
C TYR A 19 1.27 3.57 8.43
N ASP A 20 1.08 2.36 8.96
CA ASP A 20 1.13 2.05 10.39
C ASP A 20 2.51 2.45 10.97
N ALA A 21 3.60 2.20 10.23
CA ALA A 21 4.95 2.63 10.64
C ALA A 21 5.08 4.15 10.76
N GLN A 22 4.58 4.90 9.78
CA GLN A 22 4.58 6.37 9.85
C GLN A 22 3.75 6.87 11.03
N ARG A 23 2.60 6.24 11.32
CA ARG A 23 1.78 6.57 12.50
C ARG A 23 2.51 6.24 13.80
N MET A 24 3.23 5.13 13.89
CA MET A 24 4.05 4.80 15.07
C MET A 24 5.14 5.85 15.32
N VAL A 25 5.78 6.37 14.27
CA VAL A 25 6.71 7.50 14.37
C VAL A 25 6.00 8.75 14.89
N ASP A 26 4.85 9.09 14.32
CA ASP A 26 4.07 10.27 14.72
C ASP A 26 3.64 10.19 16.19
N THR A 27 3.25 8.99 16.67
CA THR A 27 2.88 8.71 18.07
C THR A 27 4.07 8.79 19.03
N LEU A 28 5.26 8.38 18.61
CA LEU A 28 6.45 8.36 19.47
C LEU A 28 7.25 9.68 19.44
N ALA A 29 7.00 10.56 18.48
CA ALA A 29 7.69 11.84 18.38
C ALA A 29 7.51 12.77 19.61
N PRO A 30 6.32 12.87 20.25
CA PRO A 30 6.15 13.60 21.52
C PRO A 30 6.98 13.04 22.69
N GLU A 31 7.27 11.74 22.67
CA GLU A 31 8.11 11.03 23.66
C GLU A 31 9.62 11.25 23.44
N GLY A 32 9.99 12.12 22.49
CA GLY A 32 11.38 12.49 22.20
C GLY A 32 12.12 11.53 21.27
N PHE A 33 11.41 10.62 20.59
CA PHE A 33 12.00 9.74 19.58
C PHE A 33 12.25 10.45 18.25
N VAL A 34 13.38 10.12 17.62
CA VAL A 34 13.78 10.56 16.28
C VAL A 34 14.25 9.36 15.48
N GLU A 35 13.82 9.25 14.23
CA GLU A 35 14.16 8.13 13.36
C GLU A 35 15.68 8.02 13.09
N THR A 36 16.18 6.79 13.00
CA THR A 36 17.53 6.44 12.52
C THR A 36 17.47 5.29 11.52
N ALA A 37 18.40 5.31 10.57
CA ALA A 37 18.56 4.25 9.58
C ALA A 37 19.29 3.01 10.14
N SER A 38 20.03 3.14 11.25
CA SER A 38 20.77 2.05 11.88
C SER A 38 20.00 1.47 13.06
N ALA A 39 19.85 0.14 13.07
CA ALA A 39 19.27 -0.56 14.21
C ALA A 39 20.22 -0.57 15.42
N GLU A 40 21.53 -0.56 15.16
CA GLU A 40 22.59 -0.59 16.15
C GLU A 40 22.64 0.69 16.99
N GLU A 41 22.32 1.84 16.38
CA GLU A 41 22.25 3.14 17.07
C GLU A 41 20.92 3.38 17.81
N ALA A 42 19.92 2.51 17.64
CA ALA A 42 18.56 2.74 18.10
C ALA A 42 18.37 2.42 19.60
N ASP A 43 17.67 3.29 20.31
CA ASP A 43 17.16 3.03 21.67
C ASP A 43 15.85 2.24 21.64
N LEU A 44 15.15 2.27 20.50
CA LEU A 44 13.97 1.45 20.23
C LEU A 44 14.03 0.91 18.79
N VAL A 45 13.93 -0.41 18.65
CA VAL A 45 13.72 -1.07 17.35
C VAL A 45 12.31 -1.63 17.27
N ILE A 46 11.56 -1.27 16.22
CA ILE A 46 10.23 -1.82 15.94
C ILE A 46 10.29 -2.68 14.68
N LEU A 47 9.98 -3.96 14.80
CA LEU A 47 9.71 -4.83 13.65
C LEU A 47 8.22 -4.76 13.33
N ASN A 48 7.83 -3.99 12.31
CA ASN A 48 6.44 -3.90 11.86
C ASN A 48 6.17 -4.89 10.74
N THR A 49 5.26 -5.84 10.96
CA THR A 49 5.25 -7.10 10.20
C THR A 49 3.89 -7.41 9.61
N CYS A 50 3.90 -8.07 8.46
CA CYS A 50 2.72 -8.54 7.75
C CYS A 50 2.62 -10.07 7.86
N HIS A 51 1.41 -10.61 7.99
CA HIS A 51 1.19 -12.06 8.09
C HIS A 51 0.87 -12.72 6.74
N ILE A 52 0.71 -11.91 5.68
CA ILE A 52 0.20 -12.34 4.37
C ILE A 52 1.33 -12.80 3.43
N ARG A 53 2.58 -12.43 3.68
CA ARG A 53 3.72 -12.85 2.85
C ARG A 53 4.29 -14.19 3.31
N GLU A 54 4.72 -15.02 2.35
CA GLU A 54 5.39 -16.29 2.65
C GLU A 54 6.63 -16.04 3.53
N LYS A 55 6.84 -16.91 4.54
CA LYS A 55 7.96 -16.84 5.49
C LYS A 55 8.06 -15.53 6.28
N ALA A 56 6.96 -14.78 6.41
CA ALA A 56 6.99 -13.52 7.15
C ALA A 56 7.37 -13.73 8.62
N SER A 57 6.75 -14.70 9.30
CA SER A 57 7.10 -15.05 10.69
C SER A 57 8.56 -15.51 10.82
N GLU A 58 9.05 -16.38 9.93
CA GLU A 58 10.45 -16.85 9.96
C GLU A 58 11.45 -15.68 9.84
N LYS A 59 11.16 -14.71 8.98
CA LYS A 59 11.98 -13.49 8.84
C LYS A 59 12.01 -12.69 10.13
N VAL A 60 10.88 -12.55 10.82
CA VAL A 60 10.82 -11.87 12.13
C VAL A 60 11.74 -12.55 13.13
N TYR A 61 11.64 -13.86 13.29
CA TYR A 61 12.49 -14.61 14.23
C TYR A 61 13.98 -14.53 13.87
N SER A 62 14.32 -14.59 12.58
CA SER A 62 15.70 -14.40 12.12
C SER A 62 16.26 -13.02 12.51
N GLU A 63 15.46 -11.97 12.35
CA GLU A 63 15.84 -10.60 12.70
C GLU A 63 15.93 -10.39 14.22
N LEU A 64 15.00 -10.96 14.99
CA LEU A 64 15.05 -10.94 16.45
C LEU A 64 16.34 -11.60 16.98
N GLY A 65 16.81 -12.66 16.31
CA GLY A 65 18.10 -13.28 16.62
C GLY A 65 19.28 -12.32 16.46
N ARG A 66 19.28 -11.45 15.44
CA ARG A 66 20.30 -10.41 15.24
C ARG A 66 20.15 -9.27 16.24
N LEU A 67 18.92 -8.82 16.48
CA LEU A 67 18.64 -7.73 17.41
C LEU A 67 19.02 -8.09 18.86
N ARG A 68 18.97 -9.38 19.24
CA ARG A 68 19.50 -9.83 20.52
C ARG A 68 20.97 -9.48 20.68
N VAL A 69 21.80 -9.73 19.66
CA VAL A 69 23.23 -9.39 19.70
C VAL A 69 23.41 -7.88 19.85
N ALA A 70 22.68 -7.07 19.08
CA ALA A 70 22.73 -5.62 19.16
C ALA A 70 22.28 -5.09 20.54
N LYS A 71 21.24 -5.66 21.14
CA LYS A 71 20.75 -5.31 22.48
C LYS A 71 21.78 -5.65 23.57
N ASP A 72 22.43 -6.81 23.47
CA ASP A 72 23.49 -7.21 24.40
C ASP A 72 24.74 -6.30 24.28
N GLU A 73 25.07 -5.84 23.08
CA GLU A 73 26.15 -4.89 22.82
C GLU A 73 25.82 -3.48 23.36
N ALA A 74 24.60 -3.01 23.12
CA ALA A 74 24.11 -1.75 23.68
C ALA A 74 24.18 -1.75 25.22
N ALA A 75 23.73 -2.84 25.85
CA ALA A 75 23.77 -3.02 27.30
C ALA A 75 25.20 -3.02 27.84
N ARG A 76 26.15 -3.69 27.17
CA ARG A 76 27.59 -3.66 27.51
C ARG A 76 28.17 -2.24 27.42
N GLY A 77 27.64 -1.41 26.53
CA GLY A 77 27.98 0.02 26.40
C GLY A 77 27.19 0.95 27.33
N GLY A 78 26.37 0.43 28.25
CA GLY A 78 25.56 1.24 29.17
C GLY A 78 24.33 1.91 28.55
N ARG A 79 23.92 1.50 27.34
CA ARG A 79 22.75 2.03 26.63
C ARG A 79 21.58 1.05 26.71
N MET A 80 20.40 1.57 27.03
CA MET A 80 19.17 0.78 27.05
C MET A 80 18.57 0.72 25.64
N MET A 81 18.32 -0.49 25.15
CA MET A 81 17.67 -0.73 23.87
C MET A 81 16.42 -1.59 24.09
N GLN A 82 15.27 -1.09 23.64
CA GLN A 82 14.01 -1.84 23.64
C GLN A 82 13.71 -2.37 22.22
N ILE A 83 13.02 -3.51 22.15
CA ILE A 83 12.60 -4.17 20.92
C ILE A 83 11.10 -4.41 20.98
N ALA A 84 10.38 -3.89 19.99
CA ALA A 84 8.95 -4.11 19.81
C ALA A 84 8.68 -4.90 18.53
N VAL A 85 7.68 -5.77 18.56
CA VAL A 85 7.12 -6.43 17.37
C VAL A 85 5.69 -5.93 17.20
N ALA A 86 5.41 -5.36 16.02
CA ALA A 86 4.13 -4.77 15.68
C ALA A 86 3.53 -5.40 14.41
N GLY A 87 2.23 -5.19 14.21
CA GLY A 87 1.53 -5.54 12.97
C GLY A 87 0.84 -6.90 13.00
N CYS A 88 0.52 -7.45 11.83
CA CYS A 88 -0.35 -8.64 11.72
C CYS A 88 0.28 -9.91 12.30
N VAL A 89 1.61 -10.08 12.25
CA VAL A 89 2.27 -11.24 12.89
C VAL A 89 2.20 -11.11 14.41
N ALA A 90 2.43 -9.89 14.94
CA ALA A 90 2.27 -9.61 16.36
C ALA A 90 0.86 -9.97 16.84
N GLN A 91 -0.16 -9.60 16.05
CA GLN A 91 -1.55 -9.93 16.33
C GLN A 91 -1.86 -11.44 16.29
N ALA A 92 -1.27 -12.16 15.33
CA ALA A 92 -1.54 -13.58 15.13
C ALA A 92 -0.82 -14.47 16.15
N GLU A 93 0.43 -14.14 16.49
CA GLU A 93 1.27 -14.98 17.35
C GLU A 93 1.27 -14.51 18.81
N GLY A 94 1.10 -13.21 19.08
CA GLY A 94 0.92 -12.66 20.44
C GLY A 94 1.97 -13.14 21.45
N GLU A 95 1.52 -13.87 22.47
CA GLU A 95 2.38 -14.46 23.51
C GLU A 95 3.43 -15.43 22.99
N GLU A 96 3.19 -16.07 21.85
CA GLU A 96 4.14 -17.01 21.24
C GLU A 96 5.46 -16.34 20.89
N ILE A 97 5.41 -15.09 20.43
CA ILE A 97 6.60 -14.30 20.11
C ILE A 97 7.46 -14.11 21.36
N VAL A 98 6.83 -13.79 22.49
CA VAL A 98 7.54 -13.59 23.76
C VAL A 98 8.12 -14.91 24.26
N ARG A 99 7.41 -16.02 24.11
CA ARG A 99 7.89 -17.36 24.48
C ARG A 99 9.10 -17.79 23.65
N ARG A 100 9.07 -17.58 22.34
CA ARG A 100 10.13 -18.00 21.40
C ARG A 100 11.30 -17.02 21.32
N ALA A 101 11.04 -15.73 21.51
CA ALA A 101 12.03 -14.66 21.47
C ALA A 101 11.94 -13.77 22.73
N PRO A 102 12.46 -14.22 23.88
CA PRO A 102 12.43 -13.49 25.16
C PRO A 102 13.05 -12.09 25.15
N VAL A 103 13.80 -11.76 24.08
CA VAL A 103 14.45 -10.47 23.83
C VAL A 103 13.45 -9.34 23.56
N VAL A 104 12.23 -9.68 23.12
CA VAL A 104 11.16 -8.74 22.80
C VAL A 104 10.55 -8.16 24.08
N ASP A 105 10.47 -6.83 24.15
CA ASP A 105 9.91 -6.10 25.28
C ASP A 105 8.42 -5.77 25.06
N VAL A 106 8.04 -5.47 23.81
CA VAL A 106 6.66 -5.09 23.46
C VAL A 106 6.13 -5.90 22.28
N VAL A 107 4.91 -6.42 22.38
CA VAL A 107 4.16 -6.99 21.25
C VAL A 107 2.85 -6.23 21.11
N VAL A 108 2.59 -5.64 19.94
CA VAL A 108 1.39 -4.81 19.72
C VAL A 108 0.70 -5.10 18.39
N GLY A 109 -0.61 -5.29 18.45
CA GLY A 109 -1.48 -5.48 17.28
C GLY A 109 -1.58 -4.24 16.39
N PRO A 110 -2.00 -4.38 15.12
CA PRO A 110 -2.16 -3.25 14.21
C PRO A 110 -3.29 -2.29 14.62
N GLN A 111 -4.17 -2.69 15.54
CA GLN A 111 -5.23 -1.84 16.09
C GLN A 111 -4.80 -1.03 17.32
N SER A 112 -3.70 -1.38 17.98
CA SER A 112 -3.32 -0.83 19.28
C SER A 112 -2.00 -0.07 19.31
N TYR A 113 -1.36 0.17 18.16
CA TYR A 113 -0.04 0.83 18.12
C TYR A 113 -0.02 2.27 18.66
N HIS A 114 -1.19 2.89 18.87
CA HIS A 114 -1.30 4.21 19.50
C HIS A 114 -0.98 4.17 21.00
N HIS A 115 -1.08 3.00 21.64
CA HIS A 115 -0.67 2.77 23.03
C HIS A 115 0.83 2.50 23.20
N LEU A 116 1.62 2.53 22.12
CA LEU A 116 3.07 2.28 22.18
C LEU A 116 3.80 3.06 23.29
N PRO A 117 3.54 4.37 23.53
CA PRO A 117 4.18 5.09 24.64
C PRO A 117 3.94 4.42 26.00
N GLU A 118 2.69 4.02 26.28
CA GLU A 118 2.31 3.37 27.53
C GLU A 118 2.88 1.96 27.63
N LEU A 119 2.83 1.19 26.53
CA LEU A 119 3.38 -0.16 26.46
C LEU A 119 4.90 -0.19 26.67
N LEU A 120 5.63 0.79 26.12
CA LEU A 120 7.08 0.90 26.31
C LEU A 120 7.44 1.24 27.74
N LYS A 121 6.65 2.09 28.41
CA LYS A 121 6.81 2.40 29.83
C LYS A 121 6.54 1.16 30.69
N ARG A 122 5.41 0.49 30.48
CA ARG A 122 5.07 -0.76 31.18
C ARG A 122 6.14 -1.83 31.01
N ALA A 123 6.66 -2.00 29.79
CA ALA A 123 7.77 -2.92 29.56
C ALA A 123 9.06 -2.52 30.27
N GLY A 124 9.31 -1.22 30.48
CA GLY A 124 10.44 -0.74 31.28
C GLY A 124 10.30 -1.07 32.77
N ASP A 125 9.07 -0.99 33.30
CA ASP A 125 8.77 -1.20 34.73
C ASP A 125 8.58 -2.70 35.07
N GLU A 126 7.86 -3.44 34.23
CA GLU A 126 7.42 -4.83 34.46
C GLU A 126 8.21 -5.85 33.61
N GLY A 127 9.11 -5.37 32.76
CA GLY A 127 9.96 -6.17 31.88
C GLY A 127 9.35 -6.47 30.51
N ARG A 128 8.01 -6.56 30.38
CA ARG A 128 7.32 -6.84 29.11
C ARG A 128 5.92 -6.23 29.03
N ALA A 129 5.43 -6.01 27.82
CA ALA A 129 4.06 -5.57 27.55
C ALA A 129 3.51 -6.24 26.28
N ILE A 130 2.31 -6.81 26.36
CA ILE A 130 1.60 -7.39 25.20
C ILE A 130 0.25 -6.71 25.09
N GLU A 131 -0.13 -6.31 23.88
CA GLU A 131 -1.47 -5.82 23.57
C GLU A 131 -1.88 -6.26 22.16
N THR A 132 -2.65 -7.33 22.11
CA THR A 132 -3.18 -7.94 20.88
C THR A 132 -4.69 -8.14 20.96
N GLU A 133 -5.38 -7.53 21.92
CA GLU A 133 -6.84 -7.53 21.96
C GLU A 133 -7.38 -6.45 21.03
N PHE A 134 -8.49 -6.72 20.35
CA PHE A 134 -9.13 -5.71 19.52
C PHE A 134 -9.87 -4.71 20.41
N PRO A 135 -9.50 -3.41 20.38
CA PRO A 135 -10.13 -2.41 21.22
C PRO A 135 -11.59 -2.18 20.81
N ALA A 136 -12.44 -1.88 21.77
CA ALA A 136 -13.85 -1.51 21.52
C ALA A 136 -13.99 -0.09 20.93
N GLN A 137 -12.97 0.76 21.09
CA GLN A 137 -12.95 2.14 20.60
C GLN A 137 -12.03 2.25 19.39
N ASP A 138 -12.41 3.13 18.45
CA ASP A 138 -11.62 3.42 17.26
C ASP A 138 -10.34 4.21 17.59
N LYS A 139 -9.18 3.67 17.20
CA LYS A 139 -7.87 4.30 17.39
C LYS A 139 -7.73 5.64 16.68
N PHE A 140 -8.48 5.90 15.60
CA PHE A 140 -8.33 7.13 14.81
C PHE A 140 -8.67 8.41 15.58
N GLY A 141 -9.43 8.30 16.68
CA GLY A 141 -9.66 9.41 17.60
C GLY A 141 -8.42 9.82 18.40
N PHE A 142 -7.43 8.92 18.54
CA PHE A 142 -6.29 9.06 19.43
C PHE A 142 -4.95 9.15 18.70
N LEU A 143 -4.92 8.97 17.37
CA LEU A 143 -3.69 9.07 16.61
C LEU A 143 -3.11 10.48 16.66
N ALA A 144 -1.83 10.56 17.03
CA ALA A 144 -1.06 11.79 16.95
C ALA A 144 -1.04 12.32 15.50
N GLN A 145 -1.22 13.62 15.37
CA GLN A 145 -1.22 14.28 14.08
C GLN A 145 0.23 14.57 13.64
N PRO A 146 0.61 14.24 12.39
CA PRO A 146 1.96 14.47 11.91
C PRO A 146 2.29 15.97 11.91
N LYS A 147 3.51 16.31 12.31
CA LYS A 147 4.00 17.70 12.27
C LYS A 147 4.16 18.17 10.81
N PRO A 148 3.92 19.46 10.49
CA PRO A 148 4.10 20.04 9.16
C PRO A 148 5.43 19.66 8.47
N GLY A 149 6.54 19.72 9.21
CA GLY A 149 7.86 19.37 8.69
C GLY A 149 8.01 17.89 8.32
N ALA A 150 7.37 16.99 9.08
CA ALA A 150 7.38 15.56 8.80
C ALA A 150 6.56 15.23 7.54
N ILE A 151 5.44 15.93 7.32
CA ILE A 151 4.64 15.78 6.09
C ILE A 151 5.49 16.18 4.88
N ARG A 152 6.11 17.37 4.91
CA ARG A 152 6.96 17.86 3.81
C ARG A 152 8.13 16.93 3.51
N ALA A 153 8.75 16.36 4.54
CA ALA A 153 9.86 15.42 4.39
C ALA A 153 9.45 14.09 3.72
N ARG A 154 8.18 13.67 3.87
CA ARG A 154 7.64 12.45 3.23
C ARG A 154 7.37 12.62 1.74
N GLY A 155 7.26 13.86 1.25
CA GLY A 155 7.12 14.19 -0.17
C GLY A 155 5.69 14.54 -0.57
N ILE A 156 5.42 14.44 -1.88
CA ILE A 156 4.19 14.96 -2.50
C ILE A 156 3.07 13.93 -2.68
N SER A 157 3.31 12.67 -2.27
CA SER A 157 2.31 11.60 -2.30
C SER A 157 2.11 11.03 -0.89
N ALA A 158 0.86 10.76 -0.51
CA ALA A 158 0.55 10.21 0.82
C ALA A 158 -0.47 9.07 0.77
N LEU A 159 -0.36 8.18 1.74
CA LEU A 159 -1.33 7.14 2.03
C LEU A 159 -2.31 7.65 3.10
N VAL A 160 -3.60 7.47 2.87
CA VAL A 160 -4.65 7.82 3.84
C VAL A 160 -5.52 6.59 4.04
N THR A 161 -5.52 6.04 5.24
CA THR A 161 -6.45 4.95 5.56
C THR A 161 -7.87 5.49 5.67
N VAL A 162 -8.84 4.83 5.06
CA VAL A 162 -10.26 5.21 5.14
C VAL A 162 -11.10 4.17 5.87
N GLN A 163 -10.57 2.96 6.01
CA GLN A 163 -11.25 1.81 6.59
C GLN A 163 -10.22 0.84 7.15
N GLU A 164 -10.59 0.12 8.20
CA GLU A 164 -9.82 -1.00 8.72
C GLU A 164 -10.67 -2.26 8.86
N GLY A 165 -10.01 -3.41 8.94
CA GLY A 165 -10.68 -4.70 9.06
C GLY A 165 -11.44 -5.10 7.80
N CYS A 166 -11.96 -6.33 7.77
CA CYS A 166 -12.64 -6.86 6.59
C CYS A 166 -13.63 -7.97 6.95
N ASP A 167 -14.85 -7.86 6.42
CA ASP A 167 -15.94 -8.80 6.69
C ASP A 167 -16.18 -9.79 5.54
N LYS A 168 -15.23 -9.92 4.60
CA LYS A 168 -15.39 -10.84 3.46
C LYS A 168 -15.15 -12.30 3.81
N PHE A 169 -14.32 -12.57 4.83
CA PHE A 169 -13.96 -13.93 5.28
C PHE A 169 -13.60 -14.86 4.11
N CYS A 170 -12.78 -14.37 3.15
CA CYS A 170 -12.23 -15.24 2.11
C CYS A 170 -11.42 -16.36 2.77
N THR A 171 -11.60 -17.61 2.32
CA THR A 171 -11.12 -18.79 3.05
C THR A 171 -9.60 -18.85 3.22
N PHE A 172 -8.84 -18.14 2.39
CA PHE A 172 -7.38 -18.03 2.47
C PHE A 172 -6.88 -16.80 3.26
N CYS A 173 -7.76 -15.90 3.69
CA CYS A 173 -7.39 -14.57 4.16
C CYS A 173 -7.35 -14.49 5.69
N VAL A 174 -6.22 -14.06 6.24
CA VAL A 174 -6.00 -13.87 7.69
C VAL A 174 -6.51 -12.52 8.21
N VAL A 175 -6.90 -11.61 7.32
CA VAL A 175 -7.22 -10.21 7.67
C VAL A 175 -8.33 -10.10 8.72
N PRO A 176 -9.47 -10.81 8.62
CA PRO A 176 -10.54 -10.70 9.63
C PRO A 176 -10.03 -11.02 11.05
N TYR A 177 -9.10 -11.96 11.16
CA TYR A 177 -8.54 -12.41 12.44
C TYR A 177 -7.38 -11.54 12.94
N THR A 178 -6.76 -10.76 12.07
CA THR A 178 -5.55 -9.96 12.39
C THR A 178 -5.77 -8.45 12.34
N ARG A 179 -6.89 -7.98 11.82
CA ARG A 179 -7.26 -6.55 11.77
C ARG A 179 -8.68 -6.27 12.24
N GLY A 180 -9.45 -7.30 12.61
CA GLY A 180 -10.79 -7.17 13.15
C GLY A 180 -11.87 -6.96 12.10
N ALA A 181 -13.06 -6.61 12.59
CA ALA A 181 -14.24 -6.34 11.79
C ALA A 181 -14.07 -5.08 10.93
N GLU A 182 -14.81 -5.03 9.82
CA GLU A 182 -14.80 -3.90 8.90
C GLU A 182 -15.38 -2.63 9.56
N VAL A 183 -14.57 -1.56 9.62
CA VAL A 183 -14.96 -0.26 10.18
C VAL A 183 -14.48 0.87 9.27
N SER A 184 -15.44 1.67 8.79
CA SER A 184 -15.16 2.87 7.99
C SER A 184 -14.96 4.10 8.87
N ARG A 185 -13.95 4.90 8.55
CA ARG A 185 -13.70 6.17 9.25
C ARG A 185 -14.76 7.21 8.89
N PRO A 186 -15.18 8.08 9.83
CA PRO A 186 -16.04 9.21 9.51
C PRO A 186 -15.41 10.13 8.46
N VAL A 187 -16.21 10.65 7.53
CA VAL A 187 -15.76 11.50 6.42
C VAL A 187 -14.99 12.72 6.95
N ALA A 188 -15.49 13.35 8.00
CA ALA A 188 -14.88 14.54 8.59
C ALA A 188 -13.41 14.31 9.00
N LYS A 189 -13.11 13.15 9.60
CA LYS A 189 -11.74 12.81 10.04
C LYS A 189 -10.80 12.57 8.85
N ILE A 190 -11.28 11.93 7.79
CA ILE A 190 -10.51 11.73 6.56
C ILE A 190 -10.22 13.10 5.92
N VAL A 191 -11.23 13.97 5.83
CA VAL A 191 -11.10 15.31 5.25
C VAL A 191 -10.10 16.16 6.03
N ASP A 192 -10.13 16.13 7.36
CA ASP A 192 -9.18 16.87 8.21
C ASP A 192 -7.74 16.40 7.98
N ASP A 193 -7.51 15.08 7.91
CA ASP A 193 -6.19 14.53 7.58
C ASP A 193 -5.73 14.98 6.19
N VAL A 194 -6.62 14.91 5.20
CA VAL A 194 -6.32 15.27 3.81
C VAL A 194 -6.02 16.76 3.68
N LYS A 195 -6.79 17.64 4.31
CA LYS A 195 -6.52 19.09 4.32
C LYS A 195 -5.14 19.37 4.91
N ARG A 196 -4.80 18.75 6.05
CA ARG A 196 -3.48 18.91 6.66
C ARG A 196 -2.35 18.47 5.72
N LEU A 197 -2.54 17.37 4.98
CA LEU A 197 -1.58 16.89 3.99
C LEU A 197 -1.45 17.88 2.82
N ALA A 198 -2.58 18.35 2.27
CA ALA A 198 -2.62 19.30 1.16
C ALA A 198 -1.96 20.64 1.51
N ASP A 199 -2.27 21.19 2.69
CA ASP A 199 -1.67 22.43 3.23
C ASP A 199 -0.15 22.34 3.38
N ASN A 200 0.40 21.12 3.37
CA ASN A 200 1.83 20.84 3.50
C ASN A 200 2.45 20.24 2.23
N GLY A 201 1.81 20.47 1.07
CA GLY A 201 2.40 20.21 -0.24
C GLY A 201 2.14 18.82 -0.83
N VAL A 202 1.30 18.00 -0.19
CA VAL A 202 0.85 16.73 -0.79
C VAL A 202 -0.09 17.02 -1.96
N ARG A 203 0.19 16.39 -3.10
CA ARG A 203 -0.52 16.55 -4.38
C ARG A 203 -1.26 15.28 -4.79
N GLU A 204 -0.78 14.10 -4.42
CA GLU A 204 -1.43 12.81 -4.71
C GLU A 204 -1.77 12.05 -3.43
N LEU A 205 -2.99 11.50 -3.37
CA LEU A 205 -3.44 10.66 -2.27
C LEU A 205 -3.81 9.28 -2.78
N THR A 206 -3.41 8.25 -2.05
CA THR A 206 -3.95 6.90 -2.22
C THR A 206 -4.73 6.52 -0.96
N LEU A 207 -6.03 6.36 -1.12
CA LEU A 207 -6.91 5.82 -0.09
C LEU A 207 -6.62 4.33 0.08
N ILE A 208 -6.35 3.91 1.31
CA ILE A 208 -6.03 2.52 1.64
C ILE A 208 -6.94 1.98 2.73
N GLY A 209 -6.97 0.66 2.83
CA GLY A 209 -7.79 -0.10 3.76
C GLY A 209 -7.67 -1.58 3.40
N GLN A 210 -8.49 -2.44 4.01
CA GLN A 210 -8.52 -3.86 3.65
C GLN A 210 -9.57 -4.17 2.57
N ASN A 211 -10.54 -3.28 2.37
CA ASN A 211 -11.55 -3.36 1.33
C ASN A 211 -12.18 -1.98 1.07
N VAL A 212 -11.41 -1.08 0.45
CA VAL A 212 -11.70 0.35 0.38
C VAL A 212 -13.00 0.69 -0.34
N ASN A 213 -13.42 -0.10 -1.34
CA ASN A 213 -14.68 0.14 -2.04
C ASN A 213 -15.92 -0.35 -1.29
N ALA A 214 -15.78 -0.95 -0.11
CA ALA A 214 -16.89 -1.14 0.82
C ALA A 214 -17.07 0.05 1.79
N TYR A 215 -16.32 1.14 1.61
CA TYR A 215 -16.41 2.31 2.48
C TYR A 215 -17.85 2.81 2.65
N HIS A 216 -18.26 2.98 3.90
CA HIS A 216 -19.59 3.43 4.31
C HIS A 216 -19.54 4.37 5.53
N GLY A 217 -18.60 5.32 5.54
CA GLY A 217 -18.38 6.20 6.69
C GLY A 217 -19.46 7.27 6.86
N GLU A 218 -19.69 7.71 8.10
CA GLU A 218 -20.64 8.78 8.41
C GLU A 218 -20.19 10.11 7.78
N GLY A 219 -21.04 10.67 6.94
CA GLY A 219 -20.87 11.98 6.32
C GLY A 219 -21.37 13.12 7.20
N PRO A 220 -21.08 14.38 6.83
CA PRO A 220 -21.54 15.56 7.56
C PRO A 220 -23.08 15.72 7.62
N ASP A 221 -23.82 15.01 6.77
CA ASP A 221 -25.28 14.93 6.77
C ASP A 221 -25.83 13.82 7.70
N GLY A 222 -24.96 13.17 8.49
CA GLY A 222 -25.30 12.06 9.39
C GLY A 222 -25.64 10.75 8.65
N LYS A 223 -25.43 10.69 7.33
CA LYS A 223 -25.70 9.50 6.51
C LYS A 223 -24.40 8.81 6.14
N ALA A 224 -24.46 7.49 5.94
CA ALA A 224 -23.33 6.76 5.37
C ALA A 224 -23.04 7.22 3.93
N TRP A 225 -21.78 7.54 3.64
CA TRP A 225 -21.31 7.89 2.31
C TRP A 225 -20.57 6.70 1.69
N PRO A 226 -20.86 6.35 0.42
CA PRO A 226 -20.06 5.39 -0.31
C PRO A 226 -18.71 5.99 -0.74
N LEU A 227 -17.78 5.15 -1.20
CA LEU A 227 -16.46 5.57 -1.64
C LEU A 227 -16.51 6.65 -2.74
N GLY A 228 -17.41 6.51 -3.72
CA GLY A 228 -17.53 7.48 -4.81
C GLY A 228 -17.80 8.91 -4.30
N ARG A 229 -18.74 9.05 -3.35
CA ARG A 229 -19.07 10.35 -2.74
C ARG A 229 -17.92 10.91 -1.89
N LEU A 230 -17.17 10.06 -1.20
CA LEU A 230 -15.95 10.48 -0.51
C LEU A 230 -14.91 11.03 -1.50
N LEU A 231 -14.67 10.33 -2.61
CA LEU A 231 -13.72 10.75 -3.64
C LEU A 231 -14.11 12.10 -4.27
N GLU A 232 -15.39 12.30 -4.59
CA GLU A 232 -15.92 13.60 -5.05
C GLU A 232 -15.58 14.72 -4.07
N HIS A 233 -15.78 14.48 -2.78
CA HIS A 233 -15.52 15.47 -1.75
C HIS A 233 -14.03 15.77 -1.56
N LEU A 234 -13.18 14.74 -1.61
CA LEU A 234 -11.72 14.92 -1.51
C LEU A 234 -11.14 15.61 -2.75
N ALA A 235 -11.73 15.41 -3.93
CA ALA A 235 -11.29 16.06 -5.17
C ALA A 235 -11.50 17.59 -5.16
N MET A 236 -12.39 18.10 -4.31
CA MET A 236 -12.61 19.54 -4.14
C MET A 236 -11.58 20.22 -3.23
N ILE A 237 -10.72 19.46 -2.54
CA ILE A 237 -9.74 20.02 -1.61
C ILE A 237 -8.61 20.69 -2.41
N PRO A 238 -8.37 22.00 -2.24
CA PRO A 238 -7.31 22.69 -2.97
C PRO A 238 -5.94 22.05 -2.79
N GLY A 239 -5.18 21.95 -3.88
CA GLY A 239 -3.84 21.34 -3.89
C GLY A 239 -3.82 19.86 -4.25
N ILE A 240 -4.90 19.12 -3.98
CA ILE A 240 -5.03 17.71 -4.39
C ILE A 240 -5.22 17.64 -5.91
N ALA A 241 -4.25 17.05 -6.59
CA ALA A 241 -4.23 16.91 -8.03
C ALA A 241 -4.57 15.49 -8.49
N ARG A 242 -4.27 14.47 -7.67
CA ARG A 242 -4.53 13.07 -7.98
C ARG A 242 -5.10 12.31 -6.78
N LEU A 243 -6.13 11.52 -7.04
CA LEU A 243 -6.72 10.57 -6.12
C LEU A 243 -6.57 9.16 -6.67
N ARG A 244 -6.30 8.23 -5.77
CA ARG A 244 -6.25 6.79 -6.01
C ARG A 244 -6.89 6.08 -4.84
N TYR A 245 -7.23 4.83 -5.06
CA TYR A 245 -7.56 3.90 -3.99
C TYR A 245 -6.97 2.55 -4.34
N SER A 246 -6.67 1.76 -3.31
CA SER A 246 -6.14 0.40 -3.47
C SER A 246 -6.83 -0.54 -2.50
N THR A 247 -6.81 -1.83 -2.85
CA THR A 247 -7.47 -2.91 -2.12
C THR A 247 -8.99 -2.84 -2.23
N SER A 248 -9.51 -3.39 -3.33
CA SER A 248 -10.94 -3.41 -3.66
C SER A 248 -11.48 -4.83 -3.79
N HIS A 249 -12.78 -5.02 -3.62
CA HIS A 249 -13.46 -6.28 -3.85
C HIS A 249 -14.50 -6.14 -4.99
N PRO A 250 -14.53 -7.04 -6.00
CA PRO A 250 -15.44 -6.94 -7.15
C PRO A 250 -16.91 -6.73 -6.80
N ARG A 251 -17.39 -7.40 -5.74
CA ARG A 251 -18.77 -7.30 -5.25
C ARG A 251 -19.18 -5.93 -4.73
N ASP A 252 -18.23 -5.13 -4.28
CA ASP A 252 -18.53 -3.84 -3.64
C ASP A 252 -18.34 -2.67 -4.63
N VAL A 253 -18.31 -2.94 -5.94
CA VAL A 253 -18.29 -1.90 -6.96
C VAL A 253 -19.71 -1.39 -7.18
N ASP A 254 -20.06 -0.32 -6.46
CA ASP A 254 -21.32 0.39 -6.60
C ASP A 254 -21.32 1.43 -7.74
N ASP A 255 -22.50 1.99 -8.03
CA ASP A 255 -22.69 2.99 -9.10
C ASP A 255 -21.99 4.33 -8.81
N SER A 256 -21.82 4.70 -7.53
CA SER A 256 -21.13 5.94 -7.16
C SER A 256 -19.65 5.88 -7.53
N LEU A 257 -19.01 4.71 -7.39
CA LEU A 257 -17.62 4.52 -7.77
C LEU A 257 -17.46 4.55 -9.30
N ILE A 258 -18.38 3.95 -10.05
CA ILE A 258 -18.40 4.02 -11.52
C ILE A 258 -18.58 5.48 -11.98
N ALA A 259 -19.51 6.22 -11.37
CA ALA A 259 -19.74 7.63 -11.66
C ALA A 259 -18.51 8.50 -11.34
N ALA A 260 -17.85 8.25 -10.20
CA ALA A 260 -16.62 8.97 -9.83
C ALA A 260 -15.52 8.80 -10.88
N HIS A 261 -15.33 7.59 -11.45
CA HIS A 261 -14.36 7.39 -12.52
C HIS A 261 -14.74 8.09 -13.82
N ARG A 262 -16.03 8.21 -14.13
CA ARG A 262 -16.53 8.96 -15.29
C ARG A 262 -16.28 10.47 -15.14
N ASP A 263 -16.58 11.01 -13.96
CA ASP A 263 -16.76 12.46 -13.77
C ASP A 263 -15.52 13.15 -13.16
N LEU A 264 -14.70 12.44 -12.38
CA LEU A 264 -13.58 13.03 -11.65
C LEU A 264 -12.27 12.88 -12.41
N GLY A 265 -11.81 13.95 -13.07
CA GLY A 265 -10.48 13.98 -13.71
C GLY A 265 -9.32 13.78 -12.72
N ALA A 266 -9.49 14.15 -11.45
CA ALA A 266 -8.51 13.91 -10.39
C ALA A 266 -8.41 12.42 -10.01
N LEU A 267 -9.45 11.61 -10.26
CA LEU A 267 -9.41 10.17 -9.98
C LEU A 267 -8.67 9.46 -11.11
N MET A 268 -7.58 8.80 -10.74
CA MET A 268 -6.69 8.19 -11.73
C MET A 268 -7.32 6.94 -12.37
N PRO A 269 -7.18 6.74 -13.69
CA PRO A 269 -7.78 5.65 -14.48
C PRO A 269 -7.12 4.29 -14.26
N PHE A 270 -6.70 3.98 -13.03
CA PHE A 270 -6.03 2.73 -12.71
C PHE A 270 -6.69 2.07 -11.51
N VAL A 271 -7.44 1.00 -11.77
CA VAL A 271 -8.23 0.30 -10.76
C VAL A 271 -7.57 -1.03 -10.42
N HIS A 272 -7.16 -1.17 -9.16
CA HIS A 272 -6.74 -2.45 -8.61
C HIS A 272 -7.96 -3.22 -8.09
N LEU A 273 -8.35 -4.29 -8.79
CA LEU A 273 -9.54 -5.09 -8.53
C LEU A 273 -9.22 -6.61 -8.54
N PRO A 274 -8.70 -7.15 -7.43
CA PRO A 274 -8.37 -8.57 -7.32
C PRO A 274 -9.54 -9.53 -7.53
N VAL A 275 -9.46 -10.37 -8.56
CA VAL A 275 -10.40 -11.49 -8.76
C VAL A 275 -9.95 -12.77 -8.05
N GLN A 276 -8.63 -12.97 -7.90
CA GLN A 276 -7.96 -14.14 -7.31
C GLN A 276 -7.93 -15.40 -8.21
N SER A 277 -9.01 -15.73 -8.91
CA SER A 277 -9.08 -16.86 -9.87
C SER A 277 -10.06 -16.57 -10.99
N GLY A 278 -9.92 -17.22 -12.15
CA GLY A 278 -10.93 -17.20 -13.21
C GLY A 278 -11.89 -18.40 -13.21
N SER A 279 -11.75 -19.33 -12.26
CA SER A 279 -12.68 -20.45 -12.11
C SER A 279 -13.77 -20.15 -11.07
N ASP A 280 -15.03 -20.27 -11.46
CA ASP A 280 -16.17 -20.10 -10.54
C ASP A 280 -16.14 -21.11 -9.38
N ARG A 281 -15.65 -22.33 -9.62
CA ARG A 281 -15.50 -23.35 -8.59
C ARG A 281 -14.48 -22.93 -7.53
N ILE A 282 -13.32 -22.41 -7.98
CA ILE A 282 -12.27 -21.92 -7.08
C ILE A 282 -12.70 -20.62 -6.39
N LEU A 283 -13.34 -19.69 -7.09
CA LEU A 283 -13.91 -18.47 -6.51
C LEU A 283 -14.94 -18.81 -5.41
N ALA A 284 -15.78 -19.83 -5.61
CA ALA A 284 -16.70 -20.32 -4.61
C ALA A 284 -15.96 -20.93 -3.40
N ALA A 285 -14.96 -21.78 -3.62
CA ALA A 285 -14.14 -22.37 -2.56
C ALA A 285 -13.32 -21.32 -1.77
N MET A 286 -12.93 -20.24 -2.43
CA MET A 286 -12.30 -19.06 -1.84
C MET A 286 -13.27 -18.18 -1.03
N ASN A 287 -14.58 -18.47 -1.06
CA ASN A 287 -15.66 -17.63 -0.52
C ASN A 287 -15.66 -16.21 -1.09
N ARG A 288 -15.43 -16.06 -2.41
CA ARG A 288 -15.41 -14.76 -3.09
C ARG A 288 -16.81 -14.19 -3.33
N LYS A 289 -17.84 -15.03 -3.34
CA LYS A 289 -19.26 -14.67 -3.52
C LYS A 289 -19.55 -13.90 -4.83
N HIS A 290 -18.75 -14.14 -5.86
CA HIS A 290 -18.94 -13.68 -7.24
C HIS A 290 -18.33 -14.70 -8.20
N THR A 291 -18.78 -14.67 -9.44
CA THR A 291 -18.28 -15.48 -10.57
C THR A 291 -17.30 -14.68 -11.44
N ALA A 292 -16.61 -15.36 -12.35
CA ALA A 292 -15.82 -14.71 -13.40
C ALA A 292 -16.73 -13.85 -14.31
N ASP A 293 -17.99 -14.23 -14.49
CA ASP A 293 -18.96 -13.46 -15.28
C ASP A 293 -19.42 -12.18 -14.58
N ASP A 294 -19.66 -12.23 -13.26
CA ASP A 294 -19.88 -11.03 -12.44
C ASP A 294 -18.70 -10.06 -12.54
N TYR A 295 -17.48 -10.59 -12.47
CA TYR A 295 -16.26 -9.79 -12.59
C TYR A 295 -16.19 -9.09 -13.95
N ARG A 296 -16.45 -9.82 -15.05
CA ARG A 296 -16.46 -9.25 -16.41
C ARG A 296 -17.46 -8.11 -16.55
N ARG A 297 -18.68 -8.28 -16.04
CA ARG A 297 -19.68 -7.20 -16.02
C ARG A 297 -19.20 -5.96 -15.29
N VAL A 298 -18.50 -6.12 -14.17
CA VAL A 298 -17.91 -4.99 -13.43
C VAL A 298 -16.85 -4.28 -14.25
N ILE A 299 -15.96 -5.03 -14.92
CA ILE A 299 -14.95 -4.45 -15.82
C ILE A 299 -15.62 -3.67 -16.98
N ASP A 300 -16.67 -4.23 -17.58
CA ASP A 300 -17.38 -3.58 -18.69
C ASP A 300 -18.08 -2.29 -18.25
N ARG A 301 -18.65 -2.24 -17.03
CA ARG A 301 -19.21 -1.00 -16.45
C ARG A 301 -18.16 0.10 -16.34
N PHE A 302 -16.97 -0.22 -15.85
CA PHE A 302 -15.86 0.74 -15.78
C PHE A 302 -15.42 1.21 -17.17
N ARG A 303 -15.21 0.30 -18.13
CA ARG A 303 -14.81 0.64 -19.50
C ARG A 303 -15.83 1.49 -20.24
N THR A 304 -17.12 1.25 -19.97
CA THR A 304 -18.22 2.06 -20.51
C THR A 304 -18.19 3.48 -19.93
N ALA A 305 -17.91 3.60 -18.63
CA ALA A 305 -17.82 4.88 -17.95
C ALA A 305 -16.56 5.68 -18.33
N ARG A 306 -15.44 4.99 -18.60
CA ARG A 306 -14.15 5.60 -18.90
C ARG A 306 -13.31 4.72 -19.83
N GLN A 307 -13.01 5.22 -21.03
CA GLN A 307 -12.36 4.44 -22.09
C GLN A 307 -10.87 4.19 -21.85
N ASP A 308 -10.15 5.12 -21.20
CA ASP A 308 -8.72 5.00 -20.90
C ASP A 308 -8.43 4.19 -19.62
N ILE A 309 -9.46 3.60 -18.99
CA ILE A 309 -9.29 2.89 -17.72
C ILE A 309 -8.50 1.59 -17.89
N ALA A 310 -7.53 1.42 -17.01
CA ALA A 310 -6.68 0.24 -16.93
C ALA A 310 -6.87 -0.48 -15.59
N PHE A 311 -6.66 -1.79 -15.60
CA PHE A 311 -6.87 -2.63 -14.43
C PHE A 311 -5.60 -3.31 -13.98
N SER A 312 -5.54 -3.54 -12.67
CA SER A 312 -4.70 -4.57 -12.09
C SER A 312 -5.48 -5.53 -11.21
N SER A 313 -4.93 -6.72 -11.00
CA SER A 313 -5.55 -7.76 -10.18
C SER A 313 -4.48 -8.59 -9.47
N ASP A 314 -4.91 -9.34 -8.47
CA ASP A 314 -4.13 -10.42 -7.85
C ASP A 314 -4.69 -11.78 -8.27
N PHE A 315 -3.80 -12.76 -8.39
CA PHE A 315 -4.11 -14.15 -8.71
C PHE A 315 -3.39 -15.09 -7.76
N ILE A 316 -4.09 -16.14 -7.33
CA ILE A 316 -3.54 -17.22 -6.50
C ILE A 316 -3.62 -18.51 -7.30
N VAL A 317 -2.46 -19.11 -7.60
CA VAL A 317 -2.37 -20.44 -8.22
C VAL A 317 -2.14 -21.51 -7.14
N GLY A 318 -2.61 -22.72 -7.40
CA GLY A 318 -2.44 -23.83 -6.47
C GLY A 318 -3.32 -23.75 -5.23
N PHE A 319 -4.44 -23.02 -5.29
CA PHE A 319 -5.43 -23.07 -4.20
C PHE A 319 -5.87 -24.52 -3.96
N PRO A 320 -6.17 -24.94 -2.71
CA PRO A 320 -6.62 -26.30 -2.41
C PRO A 320 -7.72 -26.78 -3.36
N GLY A 321 -7.46 -27.89 -4.03
CA GLY A 321 -8.37 -28.48 -5.02
C GLY A 321 -8.26 -27.95 -6.45
N GLU A 322 -7.42 -26.95 -6.76
CA GLU A 322 -7.30 -26.36 -8.11
C GLU A 322 -6.82 -27.39 -9.16
N SER A 323 -7.66 -27.66 -10.16
CA SER A 323 -7.33 -28.52 -11.30
C SER A 323 -6.72 -27.72 -12.45
N GLU A 324 -6.16 -28.41 -13.45
CA GLU A 324 -5.67 -27.76 -14.67
C GLU A 324 -6.79 -27.01 -15.41
N GLN A 325 -8.03 -27.52 -15.40
CA GLN A 325 -9.17 -26.84 -16.04
C GLN A 325 -9.49 -25.51 -15.36
N ASP A 326 -9.39 -25.44 -14.03
CA ASP A 326 -9.60 -24.19 -13.28
C ASP A 326 -8.49 -23.18 -13.55
N PHE A 327 -7.26 -23.67 -13.66
CA PHE A 327 -6.12 -22.83 -14.03
C PHE A 327 -6.25 -22.29 -15.45
N LEU A 328 -6.66 -23.10 -16.41
CA LEU A 328 -6.95 -22.66 -17.78
C LEU A 328 -8.07 -21.61 -17.84
N ALA A 329 -9.11 -21.73 -17.00
CA ALA A 329 -10.14 -20.69 -16.87
C ALA A 329 -9.56 -19.36 -16.34
N THR A 330 -8.57 -19.43 -15.44
CA THR A 330 -7.82 -18.26 -14.98
C THR A 330 -7.03 -17.60 -16.10
N LEU A 331 -6.29 -18.38 -16.91
CA LEU A 331 -5.58 -17.86 -18.08
C LEU A 331 -6.54 -17.25 -19.11
N ALA A 332 -7.70 -17.86 -19.33
CA ALA A 332 -8.72 -17.35 -20.23
C ALA A 332 -9.26 -15.98 -19.76
N LEU A 333 -9.55 -15.83 -18.47
CA LEU A 333 -9.99 -14.55 -17.90
C LEU A 333 -8.90 -13.48 -18.03
N VAL A 334 -7.64 -13.81 -17.72
CA VAL A 334 -6.50 -12.88 -17.88
C VAL A 334 -6.35 -12.44 -19.34
N THR A 335 -6.46 -13.38 -20.28
CA THR A 335 -6.41 -13.07 -21.72
C THR A 335 -7.56 -12.16 -22.14
N GLN A 336 -8.78 -12.44 -21.69
CA GLN A 336 -9.97 -11.66 -22.04
C GLN A 336 -9.92 -10.23 -21.49
N ILE A 337 -9.46 -10.06 -20.25
CA ILE A 337 -9.44 -8.74 -19.62
C ILE A 337 -8.25 -7.90 -20.11
N GLY A 338 -7.04 -8.46 -20.23
CA GLY A 338 -5.86 -7.68 -20.63
C GLY A 338 -5.45 -6.68 -19.55
N TYR A 339 -4.73 -7.15 -18.52
CA TYR A 339 -4.35 -6.31 -17.38
C TYR A 339 -3.11 -5.46 -17.69
N ALA A 340 -3.11 -4.20 -17.23
CA ALA A 340 -1.94 -3.32 -17.33
C ALA A 340 -0.84 -3.68 -16.32
N ALA A 341 -1.23 -4.31 -15.22
CA ALA A 341 -0.34 -4.97 -14.27
C ALA A 341 -1.12 -6.06 -13.54
N ALA A 342 -0.48 -7.12 -13.09
CA ALA A 342 -1.11 -8.05 -12.17
C ALA A 342 -0.05 -8.68 -11.28
N TYR A 343 -0.48 -9.15 -10.10
CA TYR A 343 0.36 -9.90 -9.19
C TYR A 343 -0.11 -11.34 -9.14
N SER A 344 0.83 -12.28 -9.18
CA SER A 344 0.55 -13.70 -9.09
C SER A 344 1.34 -14.32 -7.95
N PHE A 345 0.69 -15.19 -7.19
CA PHE A 345 1.26 -15.84 -6.02
C PHE A 345 0.87 -17.31 -6.01
N LYS A 346 1.75 -18.16 -5.48
CA LYS A 346 1.35 -19.51 -5.08
C LYS A 346 0.50 -19.41 -3.83
N TYR A 347 -0.48 -20.28 -3.70
CA TYR A 347 -1.19 -20.46 -2.44
C TYR A 347 -0.19 -20.77 -1.33
N SER A 348 -0.38 -20.09 -0.20
CA SER A 348 0.42 -20.28 1.00
C SER A 348 -0.54 -20.39 2.17
N ALA A 349 -0.65 -21.60 2.72
CA ALA A 349 -1.52 -21.88 3.85
C ALA A 349 -1.18 -20.97 5.02
N ARG A 350 -2.22 -20.41 5.64
CA ARG A 350 -2.09 -19.55 6.81
C ARG A 350 -2.78 -20.19 8.00
N PRO A 351 -2.07 -20.44 9.12
CA PRO A 351 -2.68 -20.97 10.32
C PRO A 351 -3.93 -20.18 10.71
N GLY A 352 -5.01 -20.90 11.05
CA GLY A 352 -6.30 -20.32 11.44
C GLY A 352 -7.22 -19.92 10.29
N THR A 353 -6.82 -20.10 9.02
CA THR A 353 -7.71 -19.84 7.87
C THR A 353 -8.42 -21.12 7.42
N PRO A 354 -9.70 -21.06 6.99
CA PRO A 354 -10.42 -22.25 6.53
C PRO A 354 -9.72 -23.03 5.40
N ALA A 355 -9.03 -22.34 4.49
CA ALA A 355 -8.30 -22.98 3.40
C ALA A 355 -7.06 -23.75 3.87
N ALA A 356 -6.49 -23.40 5.04
CA ALA A 356 -5.34 -24.14 5.58
C ALA A 356 -5.71 -25.55 6.06
N GLU A 357 -7.00 -25.77 6.39
CA GLU A 357 -7.53 -27.06 6.83
C GLU A 357 -8.08 -27.92 5.67
N MET A 358 -8.04 -27.40 4.43
CA MET A 358 -8.49 -28.16 3.25
C MET A 358 -7.48 -29.27 2.91
N GLN A 359 -7.99 -30.49 2.70
CA GLN A 359 -7.16 -31.68 2.47
C GLN A 359 -6.64 -31.79 1.02
N GLU A 360 -7.37 -31.24 0.06
CA GLU A 360 -6.96 -31.27 -1.35
C GLU A 360 -5.74 -30.36 -1.54
N THR A 361 -4.63 -30.92 -2.01
CA THR A 361 -3.39 -30.17 -2.22
C THR A 361 -2.97 -30.22 -3.68
N VAL A 362 -2.34 -29.15 -4.14
CA VAL A 362 -1.67 -29.07 -5.44
C VAL A 362 -0.18 -29.22 -5.18
N SER A 363 0.53 -30.01 -5.98
CA SER A 363 1.96 -30.24 -5.73
C SER A 363 2.77 -28.96 -5.96
N PRO A 364 3.91 -28.77 -5.25
CA PRO A 364 4.77 -27.61 -5.48
C PRO A 364 5.22 -27.45 -6.95
N ALA A 365 5.49 -28.57 -7.63
CA ALA A 365 5.88 -28.56 -9.03
C ALA A 365 4.76 -28.05 -9.96
N GLU A 366 3.50 -28.42 -9.70
CA GLU A 366 2.36 -27.88 -10.44
C GLU A 366 2.15 -26.39 -10.14
N MET A 367 2.30 -25.97 -8.88
CA MET A 367 2.22 -24.55 -8.52
C MET A 367 3.31 -23.73 -9.22
N ASP A 368 4.53 -24.26 -9.32
CA ASP A 368 5.64 -23.64 -10.05
C ASP A 368 5.31 -23.45 -11.53
N GLN A 369 4.87 -24.53 -12.20
CA GLN A 369 4.52 -24.50 -13.61
C GLN A 369 3.35 -23.55 -13.91
N ARG A 370 2.31 -23.55 -13.06
CA ARG A 370 1.15 -22.66 -13.20
C ARG A 370 1.54 -21.21 -12.99
N LEU A 371 2.37 -20.93 -11.99
CA LEU A 371 2.86 -19.58 -11.72
C LEU A 371 3.65 -19.03 -12.91
N GLU A 372 4.57 -19.82 -13.45
CA GLU A 372 5.40 -19.44 -14.60
C GLU A 372 4.53 -19.09 -15.82
N ARG A 373 3.62 -19.99 -16.22
CA ARG A 373 2.70 -19.76 -17.36
C ARG A 373 1.83 -18.52 -17.18
N LEU A 374 1.34 -18.28 -15.96
CA LEU A 374 0.54 -17.09 -15.65
C LEU A 374 1.39 -15.81 -15.69
N GLN A 375 2.62 -15.85 -15.17
CA GLN A 375 3.55 -14.72 -15.21
C GLN A 375 3.95 -14.36 -16.64
N GLU A 376 4.25 -15.34 -17.49
CA GLU A 376 4.53 -15.09 -18.91
C GLU A 376 3.41 -14.32 -19.60
N LEU A 377 2.15 -14.72 -19.36
CA LEU A 377 0.99 -14.02 -19.92
C LEU A 377 0.87 -12.60 -19.36
N ILE A 378 0.93 -12.42 -18.04
CA ILE A 378 0.84 -11.11 -17.38
C ILE A 378 1.95 -10.17 -17.86
N ASP A 379 3.19 -10.65 -17.91
CA ASP A 379 4.36 -9.88 -18.33
C ASP A 379 4.24 -9.46 -19.80
N SER A 380 3.71 -10.33 -20.66
CA SER A 380 3.45 -9.99 -22.06
C SER A 380 2.42 -8.86 -22.19
N GLN A 381 1.32 -8.90 -21.42
CA GLN A 381 0.27 -7.89 -21.42
C GLN A 381 0.77 -6.56 -20.85
N GLN A 382 1.48 -6.59 -19.72
CA GLN A 382 2.08 -5.41 -19.12
C GLN A 382 3.14 -4.79 -20.05
N SER A 383 3.96 -5.61 -20.71
CA SER A 383 4.93 -5.12 -21.71
C SER A 383 4.23 -4.43 -22.87
N ALA A 384 3.15 -5.02 -23.40
CA ALA A 384 2.37 -4.42 -24.48
C ALA A 384 1.73 -3.09 -24.05
N PHE A 385 1.13 -3.04 -22.86
CA PHE A 385 0.55 -1.82 -22.30
C PHE A 385 1.59 -0.71 -22.13
N ASN A 386 2.76 -1.03 -21.58
CA ASN A 386 3.84 -0.05 -21.40
C ASN A 386 4.42 0.43 -22.75
N LYS A 387 4.65 -0.49 -23.69
CA LYS A 387 5.20 -0.15 -25.02
C LYS A 387 4.25 0.73 -25.84
N ALA A 388 2.93 0.59 -25.65
CA ALA A 388 1.94 1.45 -26.31
C ALA A 388 2.09 2.94 -25.94
N ALA A 389 2.73 3.27 -24.81
CA ALA A 389 3.01 4.65 -24.43
C ALA A 389 4.19 5.27 -25.20
N ILE A 390 5.07 4.47 -25.81
CA ILE A 390 6.25 4.99 -26.53
C ILE A 390 5.80 5.81 -27.74
N GLY A 391 6.36 7.01 -27.89
CA GLY A 391 5.99 7.99 -28.90
C GLY A 391 4.78 8.86 -28.53
N SER A 392 4.05 8.52 -27.46
CA SER A 392 2.94 9.34 -26.97
C SER A 392 3.41 10.39 -25.97
N THR A 393 2.58 11.40 -25.73
CA THR A 393 2.77 12.38 -24.64
C THR A 393 1.86 11.99 -23.47
N VAL A 394 2.43 11.86 -22.27
CA VAL A 394 1.71 11.47 -21.05
C VAL A 394 1.96 12.45 -19.91
N ASP A 395 0.96 12.64 -19.06
CA ASP A 395 1.09 13.51 -17.89
C ASP A 395 1.81 12.79 -16.73
N VAL A 396 2.91 13.39 -16.27
CA VAL A 396 3.75 12.84 -15.20
C VAL A 396 3.73 13.78 -14.00
N LEU A 397 3.36 13.25 -12.82
CA LEU A 397 3.53 13.93 -11.55
C LEU A 397 4.94 13.65 -11.03
N PHE A 398 5.79 14.68 -10.95
CA PHE A 398 7.17 14.53 -10.50
C PHE A 398 7.27 14.52 -8.97
N GLU A 399 7.99 13.54 -8.42
CA GLU A 399 7.96 13.26 -6.98
C GLU A 399 9.27 13.61 -6.29
N ARG A 400 10.41 13.32 -6.92
CA ARG A 400 11.73 13.42 -6.30
C ARG A 400 12.87 13.32 -7.31
N PRO A 401 14.10 13.68 -6.91
CA PRO A 401 15.30 13.33 -7.67
C PRO A 401 15.43 11.81 -7.84
N ALA A 402 15.94 11.40 -9.00
CA ALA A 402 16.29 10.01 -9.29
C ALA A 402 17.73 9.70 -8.84
N ARG A 403 18.24 8.50 -9.17
CA ARG A 403 19.60 8.09 -8.80
C ARG A 403 20.69 8.75 -9.65
N LYS A 404 20.36 9.16 -10.88
CA LYS A 404 21.28 9.81 -11.80
C LYS A 404 21.22 11.32 -11.58
N ASP A 405 22.38 11.97 -11.53
CA ASP A 405 22.47 13.42 -11.36
C ASP A 405 21.69 14.17 -12.44
N GLY A 406 20.90 15.17 -12.03
CA GLY A 406 20.05 15.98 -12.91
C GLY A 406 18.79 15.26 -13.41
N GLN A 407 18.55 14.00 -13.04
CA GLN A 407 17.37 13.25 -13.43
C GLN A 407 16.30 13.35 -12.34
N ILE A 408 15.06 13.64 -12.74
CA ILE A 408 13.88 13.67 -11.86
C ILE A 408 12.96 12.51 -12.24
N VAL A 409 12.39 11.84 -11.24
CA VAL A 409 11.41 10.77 -11.44
C VAL A 409 10.03 11.21 -11.01
N GLY A 410 9.04 10.85 -11.82
CA GLY A 410 7.63 10.98 -11.53
C GLY A 410 6.85 9.73 -11.90
N ARG A 411 5.53 9.79 -11.75
CA ARG A 411 4.62 8.71 -12.12
C ARG A 411 3.53 9.17 -13.08
N THR A 412 3.20 8.31 -14.05
CA THR A 412 2.04 8.50 -14.93
C THR A 412 0.72 8.29 -14.18
N ALA A 413 -0.40 8.53 -14.87
CA ALA A 413 -1.73 8.18 -14.39
C ALA A 413 -1.86 6.68 -14.00
N PHE A 414 -1.05 5.79 -14.59
CA PHE A 414 -1.06 4.33 -14.36
C PHE A 414 0.08 3.84 -13.46
N LEU A 415 0.69 4.73 -12.65
CA LEU A 415 1.80 4.43 -11.73
C LEU A 415 3.11 3.99 -12.40
N GLN A 416 3.22 4.08 -13.72
CA GLN A 416 4.47 3.79 -14.42
C GLN A 416 5.48 4.90 -14.09
N PRO A 417 6.71 4.56 -13.67
CA PRO A 417 7.73 5.55 -13.41
C PRO A 417 8.25 6.14 -14.72
N ALA A 418 8.38 7.46 -14.77
CA ALA A 418 8.94 8.20 -15.88
C ALA A 418 10.08 9.10 -15.41
N HIS A 419 11.20 9.08 -16.12
CA HIS A 419 12.37 9.86 -15.82
C HIS A 419 12.63 10.90 -16.91
N VAL A 420 12.96 12.12 -16.48
CA VAL A 420 13.37 13.22 -17.35
C VAL A 420 14.62 13.89 -16.79
N MET A 421 15.41 14.53 -17.65
CA MET A 421 16.48 15.43 -17.21
C MET A 421 15.89 16.82 -16.98
N ALA A 422 15.88 17.30 -15.74
CA ALA A 422 15.26 18.56 -15.38
C ALA A 422 15.76 19.08 -14.03
N SER A 423 15.48 20.35 -13.76
CA SER A 423 15.74 20.95 -12.45
C SER A 423 14.75 20.42 -11.39
N PRO A 424 15.13 20.32 -10.10
CA PRO A 424 14.25 19.83 -9.02
C PRO A 424 13.01 20.71 -8.73
N ASP A 425 12.91 21.91 -9.30
CA ASP A 425 11.76 22.82 -9.17
C ASP A 425 10.48 22.26 -9.78
N ILE A 426 10.57 21.25 -10.65
CA ILE A 426 9.39 20.55 -11.19
C ILE A 426 8.73 19.58 -10.20
N ILE A 427 9.36 19.30 -9.05
CA ILE A 427 8.79 18.38 -8.05
C ILE A 427 7.44 18.91 -7.55
N GLY A 428 6.43 18.04 -7.55
CA GLY A 428 5.05 18.36 -7.24
C GLY A 428 4.25 18.90 -8.42
N GLN A 429 4.86 19.11 -9.59
CA GLN A 429 4.16 19.53 -10.80
C GLN A 429 3.73 18.33 -11.64
N ILE A 430 2.59 18.48 -12.34
CA ILE A 430 2.16 17.56 -13.39
C ILE A 430 2.55 18.20 -14.71
N LEU A 431 3.46 17.57 -15.45
CA LEU A 431 3.93 18.10 -16.73
C LEU A 431 3.82 17.02 -17.83
N PRO A 432 3.53 17.43 -19.07
CA PRO A 432 3.49 16.52 -20.21
C PRO A 432 4.91 16.04 -20.58
N VAL A 433 5.07 14.74 -20.74
CA VAL A 433 6.33 14.08 -21.12
C VAL A 433 6.11 13.28 -22.39
N ARG A 434 6.92 13.52 -23.43
CA ARG A 434 6.99 12.64 -24.59
C ARG A 434 7.81 11.42 -24.20
N ILE A 435 7.23 10.23 -24.29
CA ILE A 435 7.93 8.98 -23.95
C ILE A 435 8.77 8.55 -25.16
N ASP A 436 10.09 8.56 -25.01
CA ASP A 436 11.01 8.20 -26.09
C ASP A 436 11.36 6.71 -26.05
N SER A 437 11.49 6.16 -24.84
CA SER A 437 11.84 4.74 -24.68
C SER A 437 11.35 4.18 -23.33
N LEU A 438 11.36 2.85 -23.26
CA LEU A 438 11.09 2.09 -22.06
C LEU A 438 12.34 1.26 -21.75
N GLU A 439 13.01 1.58 -20.65
CA GLU A 439 13.96 0.65 -20.03
C GLU A 439 13.20 -0.41 -19.23
N ARG A 440 13.90 -1.29 -18.48
CA ARG A 440 13.34 -2.50 -17.86
C ARG A 440 11.91 -2.34 -17.30
N TYR A 441 11.64 -1.28 -16.52
CA TYR A 441 10.29 -0.95 -16.03
C TYR A 441 10.05 0.57 -15.92
N SER A 442 10.78 1.38 -16.66
CA SER A 442 10.73 2.84 -16.50
C SER A 442 10.82 3.55 -17.81
N PHE A 443 9.94 4.52 -18.00
CA PHE A 443 9.98 5.39 -19.15
C PHE A 443 11.14 6.37 -19.04
N LEU A 444 11.80 6.60 -20.17
CA LEU A 444 12.65 7.75 -20.39
C LEU A 444 11.96 8.64 -21.41
N GLY A 445 11.99 9.95 -21.14
CA GLY A 445 11.38 10.91 -22.03
C GLY A 445 11.88 12.33 -21.79
N GLU A 446 11.29 13.24 -22.55
CA GLU A 446 11.57 14.67 -22.49
C GLU A 446 10.31 15.45 -22.15
N LEU A 447 10.48 16.52 -21.36
CA LEU A 447 9.40 17.46 -21.09
C LEU A 447 8.96 18.11 -22.41
N VAL A 448 7.66 18.13 -22.67
CA VAL A 448 7.10 18.88 -23.79
C VAL A 448 7.02 20.34 -23.37
N MET A 449 7.99 21.14 -23.83
CA MET A 449 7.96 22.60 -23.64
C MET A 449 6.69 23.16 -24.29
N PRO A 450 5.92 24.03 -23.61
CA PRO A 450 4.84 24.76 -24.25
C PRO A 450 5.41 25.52 -25.45
N LEU A 451 4.76 25.39 -26.62
CA LEU A 451 5.04 26.22 -27.81
C LEU A 451 4.84 27.70 -27.44
N GLY A 452 5.87 28.38 -26.94
CA GLY A 452 5.72 29.75 -26.45
C GLY A 452 6.92 30.43 -25.80
N VAL A 453 8.00 29.73 -25.46
CA VAL A 453 9.24 30.38 -24.99
C VAL A 453 10.37 30.05 -25.96
N ARG A 454 10.48 30.85 -27.01
CA ARG A 454 11.75 30.99 -27.72
C ARG A 454 12.73 31.62 -26.72
N GLU A 455 13.86 30.97 -26.50
CA GLU A 455 15.01 31.59 -25.84
C GLU A 455 15.29 32.97 -26.50
N PRO A 456 15.69 34.00 -25.72
CA PRO A 456 16.25 35.19 -26.32
C PRO A 456 17.48 34.76 -27.09
N THR A 457 17.44 34.94 -28.40
CA THR A 457 18.61 34.81 -29.27
C THR A 457 19.69 35.73 -28.70
N LEU A 458 20.79 35.14 -28.22
CA LEU A 458 22.03 35.86 -27.95
C LEU A 458 22.48 36.49 -29.27
N SER A 459 22.07 37.74 -29.48
CA SER A 459 22.63 38.60 -30.51
C SER A 459 24.11 38.75 -30.18
N GLN A 460 24.94 38.18 -31.06
CA GLN A 460 26.37 38.45 -31.10
C GLN A 460 26.57 39.95 -31.28
N ALA A 461 27.06 40.61 -30.24
CA ALA A 461 27.64 41.94 -30.36
C ALA A 461 28.99 41.79 -31.06
N THR A 462 28.99 42.03 -32.36
CA THR A 462 30.19 42.44 -33.10
C THR A 462 30.45 43.92 -32.80
N GLY A 463 31.70 44.24 -32.44
CA GLY A 463 32.27 45.58 -32.64
C GLY A 463 32.83 46.28 -31.41
N ALA A 464 34.11 46.02 -31.10
CA ALA A 464 35.19 47.02 -31.14
C ALA A 464 36.54 46.30 -31.07
#